data_AF-A0A503E6G6-F1
#
_entry.id   AF-A0A503E6G6-F1
#
_cell.length_a   1.000
_cell.length_b   1.000
_cell.length_c   1.000
_cell.angle_alpha   90.00
_cell.angle_beta   90.00
_cell.angle_gamma   90.00
#
_symmetry.space_group_name_H-M   'P 1'
#
loop_
_entity.id
_entity.type
_entity.pdbx_description
1 polymer ?
#
loop_
_entity_poly.entity_id
_entity_poly.type
_entity_poly.pdbx_seq_one_letter_code
_entity_poly.pdbx_strand_id
1 'polypeptide(L)'
;MNFSKGGLVAVSLAALVASGCSTSRFSSMDDQQPAPLQPAPAGQVSSNQLPPPASPGTTDPSRFPTAPANTQVASLPPDGAAPAGAADLSAAAVAGVWNVSVSGQSCKVATPQTKFGAGFRAGPLHCPAPIDGIKSWNVAGKQLTLYDENGGSLARLYSSGGSKFDGQTSNGQPISLTR
;
A
#
# COMPACT_ATOMS: atom_id res chain seq x y z
N MET A 1 -22.02 -64.76 25.32
CA MET A 1 -22.72 -63.62 24.67
C MET A 1 -21.99 -63.28 23.38
N ASN A 2 -22.67 -63.40 22.23
CA ASN A 2 -22.11 -63.06 20.93
C ASN A 2 -22.35 -61.56 20.66
N PHE A 3 -21.32 -60.74 20.83
CA PHE A 3 -21.42 -59.32 20.53
C PHE A 3 -21.45 -59.13 19.01
N SER A 4 -22.61 -58.74 18.49
CA SER A 4 -22.81 -58.50 17.06
C SER A 4 -22.02 -57.27 16.63
N LYS A 5 -21.10 -57.44 15.67
CA LYS A 5 -20.25 -56.37 15.11
C LYS A 5 -21.06 -55.14 14.66
N GLY A 6 -22.31 -55.33 14.23
CA GLY A 6 -23.22 -54.24 13.85
C GLY A 6 -23.61 -53.32 15.02
N GLY A 7 -23.72 -53.86 16.23
CA GLY A 7 -24.03 -53.06 17.43
C GLY A 7 -22.88 -52.12 17.82
N LEU A 8 -21.64 -52.58 17.64
CA LEU A 8 -20.43 -51.79 17.89
C LEU A 8 -20.28 -50.62 16.91
N VAL A 9 -20.70 -50.79 15.65
CA VAL A 9 -20.68 -49.73 14.63
C VAL A 9 -21.80 -48.69 14.86
N ALA A 10 -22.98 -49.13 15.30
CA ALA A 10 -24.09 -48.22 15.59
C ALA A 10 -23.80 -47.30 16.81
N VAL A 11 -23.15 -47.83 17.85
CA VAL A 11 -22.78 -47.05 19.04
C VAL A 11 -21.68 -46.02 18.72
N SER A 12 -20.73 -46.36 17.85
CA SER A 12 -19.66 -45.43 17.46
C SER A 12 -20.17 -44.29 16.56
N LEU A 13 -21.14 -44.53 15.68
CA LEU A 13 -21.77 -43.46 14.90
C LEU A 13 -22.62 -42.50 15.76
N ALA A 14 -23.31 -43.02 16.79
CA ALA A 14 -24.12 -42.19 17.69
C ALA A 14 -23.25 -41.27 18.58
N ALA A 15 -22.03 -41.69 18.95
CA ALA A 15 -21.11 -40.89 19.74
C ALA A 15 -20.55 -39.67 18.98
N LEU A 16 -20.43 -39.74 17.65
CA LEU A 16 -19.89 -38.66 16.81
C LEU A 16 -20.86 -37.47 16.63
N VAL A 17 -22.16 -37.68 16.82
CA VAL A 17 -23.19 -36.63 16.67
C VAL A 17 -23.36 -35.80 17.95
N ALA A 18 -22.95 -36.31 19.11
CA ALA A 18 -23.02 -35.59 20.38
C ALA A 18 -21.84 -34.62 20.61
N SER A 19 -20.76 -34.73 19.83
CA SER A 19 -19.63 -33.79 19.82
C SER A 19 -19.82 -32.65 18.82
N GLY A 20 -21.01 -32.03 18.81
CA GLY A 20 -21.21 -30.71 18.23
C GLY A 20 -20.56 -29.68 19.14
N CYS A 21 -19.25 -29.42 18.95
CA CYS A 21 -18.53 -28.37 19.65
C CYS A 21 -19.16 -27.01 19.32
N SER A 22 -20.02 -26.49 20.20
CA SER A 22 -20.34 -25.08 20.27
C SER A 22 -19.03 -24.31 20.43
N THR A 23 -18.61 -23.64 19.35
CA THR A 23 -17.42 -22.81 19.35
C THR A 23 -17.76 -21.50 20.05
N SER A 24 -17.66 -21.50 21.38
CA SER A 24 -17.77 -20.31 22.24
C SER A 24 -16.50 -19.45 22.12
N ARG A 25 -16.09 -19.10 20.90
CA ARG A 25 -14.91 -18.26 20.62
C ARG A 25 -15.26 -16.77 20.53
N PHE A 26 -16.54 -16.42 20.65
CA PHE A 26 -17.02 -15.04 20.48
C PHE A 26 -17.72 -14.47 21.73
N SER A 27 -17.73 -15.18 22.86
CA SER A 27 -18.42 -14.72 24.09
C SER A 27 -17.54 -13.94 25.06
N SER A 28 -16.32 -13.57 24.69
CA SER A 28 -15.35 -12.90 25.57
C SER A 28 -14.59 -11.76 24.87
N MET A 29 -15.23 -11.05 23.95
CA MET A 29 -14.68 -9.80 23.39
C MET A 29 -15.49 -8.56 23.77
N ASP A 30 -16.51 -8.69 24.62
CA ASP A 30 -17.37 -7.56 25.03
C ASP A 30 -16.88 -6.86 26.32
N ASP A 31 -16.02 -7.50 27.13
CA ASP A 31 -15.59 -7.00 28.45
C ASP A 31 -14.19 -6.30 28.47
N GLN A 32 -13.65 -5.93 27.31
CA GLN A 32 -12.48 -5.05 27.25
C GLN A 32 -12.82 -3.77 26.51
N GLN A 33 -13.78 -3.01 27.02
CA GLN A 33 -13.91 -1.61 26.65
C GLN A 33 -12.73 -0.83 27.27
N PRO A 34 -11.81 -0.26 26.48
CA PRO A 34 -10.76 0.59 27.00
C PRO A 34 -11.38 1.77 27.75
N ALA A 35 -10.88 2.07 28.95
CA ALA A 35 -11.34 3.23 29.70
C ALA A 35 -11.23 4.50 28.83
N PRO A 36 -12.23 5.40 28.85
CA PRO A 36 -12.19 6.62 28.06
C PRO A 36 -10.90 7.41 28.35
N LEU A 37 -10.09 7.61 27.32
CA LEU A 37 -8.89 8.43 27.42
C LEU A 37 -9.31 9.89 27.69
N GLN A 38 -8.63 10.52 28.63
CA GLN A 38 -8.88 11.93 28.95
C GLN A 38 -8.54 12.79 27.72
N PRO A 39 -9.39 13.75 27.33
CA PRO A 39 -9.09 14.64 26.21
C PRO A 39 -7.78 15.38 26.47
N ALA A 40 -6.82 15.27 25.56
CA ALA A 40 -5.66 16.12 25.57
C ALA A 40 -6.10 17.58 25.34
N PRO A 41 -5.50 18.58 26.02
CA PRO A 41 -5.90 19.97 25.89
C PRO A 41 -5.83 20.44 24.43
N ALA A 42 -6.98 20.73 23.83
CA ALA A 42 -7.03 21.34 22.52
C ALA A 42 -6.53 22.79 22.63
N GLY A 43 -5.46 23.11 21.91
CA GLY A 43 -4.95 24.48 21.80
C GLY A 43 -6.00 25.41 21.21
N GLN A 44 -6.01 26.67 21.65
CA GLN A 44 -6.90 27.71 21.17
C GLN A 44 -6.68 27.94 19.67
N VAL A 45 -7.73 27.76 18.86
CA VAL A 45 -7.69 28.10 17.43
C VAL A 45 -7.95 29.60 17.32
N SER A 46 -6.90 30.36 17.02
CA SER A 46 -7.02 31.79 16.71
C SER A 46 -7.73 31.94 15.36
N SER A 47 -8.99 32.37 15.40
CA SER A 47 -9.77 32.70 14.20
C SER A 47 -9.45 34.14 13.79
N ASN A 48 -8.54 34.30 12.83
CA ASN A 48 -8.29 35.58 12.20
C ASN A 48 -9.11 35.65 10.92
N GLN A 49 -10.05 36.61 10.84
CA GLN A 49 -10.84 36.86 9.63
C GLN A 49 -9.90 37.17 8.46
N LEU A 50 -9.89 36.29 7.45
CA LEU A 50 -9.18 36.52 6.21
C LEU A 50 -9.80 37.73 5.47
N PRO A 51 -8.97 38.65 4.96
CA PRO A 51 -9.44 39.76 4.13
C PRO A 51 -10.23 39.24 2.91
N PRO A 52 -11.27 39.97 2.47
CA PRO A 52 -12.06 39.57 1.31
C PRO A 52 -11.18 39.43 0.05
N PRO A 53 -11.43 38.43 -0.81
CA PRO A 53 -10.66 38.22 -2.02
C PRO A 53 -10.83 39.40 -2.98
N ALA A 54 -9.72 39.91 -3.51
CA ALA A 54 -9.72 40.95 -4.53
C ALA A 54 -10.33 40.44 -5.84
N SER A 55 -11.17 41.26 -6.46
CA SER A 55 -11.85 40.97 -7.73
C SER A 55 -10.86 40.61 -8.85
N PRO A 56 -11.21 39.65 -9.73
CA PRO A 56 -10.30 39.18 -10.77
C PRO A 56 -10.16 40.24 -11.87
N GLY A 57 -8.94 40.72 -12.11
CA GLY A 57 -8.66 41.56 -13.27
C GLY A 57 -7.36 42.38 -13.26
N THR A 58 -6.73 42.62 -12.11
CA THR A 58 -5.51 43.43 -12.05
C THR A 58 -4.48 42.80 -11.11
N THR A 59 -3.73 41.81 -11.59
CA THR A 59 -2.58 41.30 -10.85
C THR A 59 -1.33 41.36 -11.71
N ASP A 60 -0.47 42.32 -11.36
CA ASP A 60 0.93 42.42 -11.75
C ASP A 60 1.64 41.08 -11.45
N PRO A 61 2.25 40.40 -12.45
CA PRO A 61 2.91 39.10 -12.29
C PRO A 61 4.04 39.08 -11.24
N SER A 62 4.56 40.25 -10.84
CA SER A 62 5.66 40.37 -9.87
C SER A 62 5.20 40.38 -8.40
N ARG A 63 3.89 40.34 -8.13
CA ARG A 63 3.30 40.42 -6.78
C ARG A 63 2.84 39.09 -6.20
N PHE A 64 3.04 37.99 -6.91
CA PHE A 64 2.80 36.65 -6.37
C PHE A 64 4.06 36.15 -5.64
N PRO A 65 4.01 35.91 -4.32
CA PRO A 65 5.04 35.15 -3.64
C PRO A 65 5.15 33.75 -4.28
N THR A 66 6.36 33.25 -4.45
CA THR A 66 6.61 31.89 -4.92
C THR A 66 5.78 30.90 -4.10
N ALA A 67 4.93 30.12 -4.77
CA ALA A 67 4.07 29.14 -4.11
C ALA A 67 4.92 28.22 -3.22
N PRO A 68 4.53 28.00 -1.94
CA PRO A 68 5.18 27.00 -1.11
C PRO A 68 5.01 25.62 -1.77
N ALA A 69 6.12 24.96 -2.07
CA ALA A 69 6.18 23.68 -2.79
C ALA A 69 5.69 22.46 -1.98
N ASN A 70 4.64 22.60 -1.17
CA ASN A 70 4.13 21.55 -0.28
C ASN A 70 2.69 21.13 -0.60
N THR A 71 2.38 20.96 -1.89
CA THR A 71 1.54 19.82 -2.24
C THR A 71 2.44 18.60 -2.06
N GLN A 72 2.29 17.85 -0.95
CA GLN A 72 3.10 16.65 -0.65
C GLN A 72 2.72 15.48 -1.58
N VAL A 73 2.72 15.72 -2.89
CA VAL A 73 3.19 14.74 -3.86
C VAL A 73 4.69 14.99 -3.87
N ALA A 74 5.50 14.06 -3.35
CA ALA A 74 6.95 14.19 -3.45
C ALA A 74 7.28 14.45 -4.92
N SER A 75 7.64 15.70 -5.26
CA SER A 75 8.06 16.05 -6.60
C SER A 75 9.36 15.28 -6.81
N LEU A 76 9.25 14.15 -7.50
CA LEU A 76 10.39 13.36 -7.90
C LEU A 76 11.31 14.32 -8.68
N PRO A 77 12.60 14.41 -8.32
CA PRO A 77 13.56 15.17 -9.11
C PRO A 77 13.43 14.76 -10.58
N PRO A 78 13.35 15.72 -11.53
CA PRO A 78 13.22 15.41 -12.96
C PRO A 78 14.38 14.56 -13.48
N ASP A 79 15.52 14.59 -12.78
CA ASP A 79 16.72 13.79 -13.08
C ASP A 79 16.62 12.34 -12.57
N GLY A 80 15.48 11.95 -11.98
CA GLY A 80 15.24 10.61 -11.47
C GLY A 80 16.02 10.27 -10.19
N ALA A 81 16.61 11.26 -9.51
CA ALA A 81 17.32 11.08 -8.25
C ALA A 81 16.35 10.79 -7.09
N ALA A 82 16.84 10.13 -6.03
CA ALA A 82 16.04 9.85 -4.84
C ALA A 82 15.62 11.16 -4.15
N PRO A 83 14.36 11.28 -3.67
CA PRO A 83 13.92 12.42 -2.89
C PRO A 83 14.78 12.64 -1.63
N ALA A 84 15.04 13.91 -1.29
CA ALA A 84 15.76 14.26 -0.07
C ALA A 84 14.99 13.73 1.16
N GLY A 85 15.62 12.85 1.94
CA GLY A 85 15.01 12.20 3.11
C GLY A 85 14.40 10.82 2.86
N ALA A 86 14.47 10.27 1.64
CA ALA A 86 14.03 8.89 1.40
C ALA A 86 14.84 7.89 2.25
N ALA A 87 14.14 6.96 2.91
CA ALA A 87 14.76 5.89 3.67
C ALA A 87 15.37 4.83 2.74
N ASP A 88 16.38 4.11 3.23
CA ASP A 88 16.89 2.94 2.53
C ASP A 88 15.81 1.87 2.41
N LEU A 89 15.70 1.30 1.22
CA LEU A 89 14.68 0.30 0.92
C LEU A 89 15.27 -1.09 1.14
N SER A 90 14.52 -1.93 1.84
CA SER A 90 14.80 -3.36 1.92
C SER A 90 13.85 -4.12 1.00
N ALA A 91 14.28 -5.29 0.52
CA ALA A 91 13.40 -6.18 -0.22
C ALA A 91 12.16 -6.58 0.61
N ALA A 92 12.28 -6.65 1.93
CA ALA A 92 11.16 -6.96 2.81
C ALA A 92 10.10 -5.84 2.83
N ALA A 93 10.53 -4.57 2.78
CA ALA A 93 9.61 -3.43 2.74
C ALA A 93 8.79 -3.36 1.45
N VAL A 94 9.37 -3.79 0.33
CA VAL A 94 8.67 -3.86 -0.96
C VAL A 94 7.80 -5.12 -1.07
N ALA A 95 8.13 -6.20 -0.35
CA ALA A 95 7.46 -7.47 -0.54
C ALA A 95 5.96 -7.44 -0.23
N GLY A 96 5.16 -8.05 -1.11
CA GLY A 96 3.72 -8.31 -0.93
C GLY A 96 2.85 -7.75 -2.05
N VAL A 97 1.57 -7.49 -1.78
CA VAL A 97 0.61 -7.02 -2.80
C VAL A 97 0.40 -5.51 -2.66
N TRP A 98 0.37 -4.82 -3.79
CA TRP A 98 0.24 -3.37 -3.90
C TRP A 98 -0.94 -3.00 -4.80
N ASN A 99 -1.68 -1.96 -4.43
CA ASN A 99 -2.55 -1.23 -5.34
C ASN A 99 -1.69 -0.22 -6.11
N VAL A 100 -1.66 -0.36 -7.42
CA VAL A 100 -0.93 0.51 -8.34
C VAL A 100 -1.93 1.48 -8.96
N SER A 101 -1.63 2.78 -8.93
CA SER A 101 -2.32 3.80 -9.71
C SER A 101 -1.36 4.39 -10.73
N VAL A 102 -1.72 4.33 -12.01
CA VAL A 102 -0.97 4.88 -13.15
C VAL A 102 -1.92 5.67 -14.04
N SER A 103 -1.65 6.94 -14.28
CA SER A 103 -2.48 7.82 -15.13
C SER A 103 -3.99 7.77 -14.82
N GLY A 104 -4.36 7.61 -13.54
CA GLY A 104 -5.75 7.50 -13.08
C GLY A 104 -6.37 6.11 -13.16
N GLN A 105 -5.71 5.14 -13.78
CA GLN A 105 -6.12 3.74 -13.78
C GLN A 105 -5.52 2.99 -12.61
N SER A 106 -6.27 2.05 -12.02
CA SER A 106 -5.83 1.28 -10.86
C SER A 106 -5.75 -0.22 -11.17
N CYS A 107 -4.71 -0.89 -10.69
CA CYS A 107 -4.54 -2.34 -10.75
C CYS A 107 -3.78 -2.86 -9.53
N LYS A 108 -3.48 -4.16 -9.48
CA LYS A 108 -2.68 -4.74 -8.40
C LYS A 108 -1.37 -5.32 -8.92
N VAL A 109 -0.32 -5.27 -8.12
CA VAL A 109 0.95 -5.95 -8.41
C VAL A 109 1.39 -6.74 -7.18
N ALA A 110 1.69 -8.01 -7.39
CA ALA A 110 2.33 -8.86 -6.40
C ALA A 110 3.84 -8.79 -6.56
N THR A 111 4.55 -8.57 -5.47
CA THR A 111 6.02 -8.46 -5.39
C THR A 111 6.55 -9.47 -4.38
N PRO A 112 6.54 -10.78 -4.67
CA PRO A 112 7.17 -11.76 -3.80
C PRO A 112 8.69 -11.59 -3.75
N GLN A 113 9.33 -12.12 -2.70
CA GLN A 113 10.80 -12.16 -2.57
C GLN A 113 11.44 -13.37 -3.28
N THR A 114 10.72 -14.00 -4.21
CA THR A 114 11.25 -15.10 -5.02
C THR A 114 12.29 -14.56 -6.00
N LYS A 115 13.53 -15.03 -5.92
CA LYS A 115 14.62 -14.59 -6.80
C LYS A 115 14.31 -14.83 -8.29
N PHE A 116 14.71 -13.87 -9.13
CA PHE A 116 14.59 -13.93 -10.58
C PHE A 116 15.67 -13.07 -11.24
N GLY A 117 16.62 -13.71 -11.91
CA GLY A 117 17.79 -13.02 -12.45
C GLY A 117 18.53 -12.23 -11.36
N ALA A 118 18.75 -10.94 -11.61
CA ALA A 118 19.39 -10.02 -10.65
C ALA A 118 18.44 -9.46 -9.57
N GLY A 119 17.14 -9.73 -9.66
CA GLY A 119 16.12 -9.17 -8.77
C GLY A 119 15.17 -10.22 -8.21
N PHE A 120 13.90 -9.83 -8.09
CA PHE A 120 12.80 -10.64 -7.56
C PHE A 120 11.63 -10.66 -8.54
N ARG A 121 10.80 -11.71 -8.48
CA ARG A 121 9.61 -11.81 -9.35
C ARG A 121 8.59 -10.75 -8.98
N ALA A 122 7.98 -10.15 -10.00
CA ALA A 122 6.77 -9.34 -9.88
C ALA A 122 5.69 -9.92 -10.79
N GLY A 123 4.43 -9.82 -10.36
CA GLY A 123 3.27 -10.29 -11.10
C GLY A 123 2.17 -9.23 -11.10
N PRO A 124 1.87 -8.60 -12.26
CA PRO A 124 0.72 -7.72 -12.38
C PRO A 124 -0.57 -8.51 -12.36
N LEU A 125 -1.58 -7.93 -11.73
CA LEU A 125 -2.93 -8.47 -11.54
C LEU A 125 -3.91 -7.45 -12.11
N HIS A 126 -4.44 -7.74 -13.29
CA HIS A 126 -5.39 -6.88 -14.01
C HIS A 126 -4.83 -5.49 -14.32
N CYS A 127 -3.54 -5.38 -14.64
CA CYS A 127 -2.93 -4.11 -15.01
C CYS A 127 -3.10 -3.79 -16.49
N PRO A 128 -3.26 -2.50 -16.86
CA PRO A 128 -3.19 -2.05 -18.24
C PRO A 128 -1.74 -1.94 -18.71
N ALA A 129 -1.54 -1.83 -20.02
CA ALA A 129 -0.24 -1.53 -20.59
C ALA A 129 0.25 -0.13 -20.16
N PRO A 130 1.56 0.05 -19.86
CA PRO A 130 2.64 -0.94 -19.96
C PRO A 130 2.89 -1.74 -18.65
N ILE A 131 2.06 -1.55 -17.62
CA ILE A 131 2.25 -2.16 -16.29
C ILE A 131 1.94 -3.67 -16.29
N ASP A 132 1.16 -4.14 -17.25
CA ASP A 132 0.96 -5.58 -17.53
C ASP A 132 2.24 -6.32 -17.91
N GLY A 133 3.25 -5.63 -18.44
CA GLY A 133 4.53 -6.18 -18.84
C GLY A 133 5.50 -6.46 -17.69
N ILE A 134 5.17 -6.09 -16.45
CA ILE A 134 6.06 -6.27 -15.30
C ILE A 134 6.32 -7.76 -15.06
N LYS A 135 7.60 -8.14 -14.99
CA LYS A 135 8.04 -9.51 -14.64
C LYS A 135 8.92 -9.57 -13.41
N SER A 136 9.64 -8.49 -13.12
CA SER A 136 10.55 -8.45 -11.99
C SER A 136 10.65 -7.08 -11.36
N TRP A 137 11.17 -7.06 -10.14
CA TRP A 137 11.46 -5.85 -9.39
C TRP A 137 12.80 -5.99 -8.69
N ASN A 138 13.46 -4.85 -8.46
CA ASN A 138 14.67 -4.80 -7.66
C ASN A 138 14.74 -3.51 -6.86
N VAL A 139 15.52 -3.53 -5.80
CA VAL A 139 15.82 -2.36 -4.98
C VAL A 139 17.31 -2.05 -5.08
N ALA A 140 17.65 -0.79 -5.36
CA ALA A 140 19.01 -0.28 -5.36
C ALA A 140 19.08 0.95 -4.46
N GLY A 141 19.65 0.79 -3.27
CA GLY A 141 19.68 1.82 -2.23
C GLY A 141 18.27 2.26 -1.82
N LYS A 142 17.84 3.40 -2.35
CA LYS A 142 16.55 4.03 -2.04
C LYS A 142 15.50 3.89 -3.15
N GLN A 143 15.90 3.31 -4.29
CA GLN A 143 15.06 3.21 -5.48
C GLN A 143 14.51 1.81 -5.65
N LEU A 144 13.20 1.71 -5.84
CA LEU A 144 12.51 0.54 -6.37
C LEU A 144 12.41 0.67 -7.89
N THR A 145 12.88 -0.33 -8.62
CA THR A 145 12.71 -0.39 -10.08
C THR A 145 11.88 -1.61 -10.46
N LEU A 146 10.87 -1.40 -11.31
CA LEU A 146 10.05 -2.46 -11.91
C LEU A 146 10.56 -2.70 -13.33
N TYR A 147 10.67 -3.97 -13.72
CA TYR A 147 11.26 -4.39 -14.99
C TYR A 147 10.34 -5.31 -15.79
N ASP A 148 10.46 -5.23 -17.11
CA ASP A 148 9.81 -6.13 -18.06
C ASP A 148 10.54 -7.48 -18.19
N GLU A 149 10.11 -8.31 -19.14
CA GLU A 149 10.68 -9.62 -19.45
C GLU A 149 12.12 -9.56 -19.99
N ASN A 150 12.46 -8.48 -20.70
CA ASN A 150 13.78 -8.27 -21.30
C ASN A 150 14.76 -7.59 -20.33
N GLY A 151 14.31 -7.25 -19.11
CA GLY A 151 15.08 -6.48 -18.13
C GLY A 151 15.05 -4.97 -18.38
N GLY A 152 14.16 -4.49 -19.25
CA GLY A 152 13.91 -3.06 -19.46
C GLY A 152 13.23 -2.45 -18.23
N SER A 153 13.67 -1.27 -17.80
CA SER A 153 13.06 -0.54 -16.70
C SER A 153 11.70 0.03 -17.14
N LEU A 154 10.61 -0.42 -16.51
CA LEU A 154 9.25 0.05 -16.75
C LEU A 154 8.86 1.21 -15.84
N ALA A 155 9.31 1.19 -14.58
CA ALA A 155 9.03 2.25 -13.62
C ALA A 155 10.10 2.35 -12.55
N ARG A 156 10.31 3.56 -12.05
CA ARG A 156 11.20 3.87 -10.93
C ARG A 156 10.39 4.57 -9.86
N LEU A 157 10.43 4.04 -8.64
CA LEU A 157 9.66 4.51 -7.51
C LEU A 157 10.56 4.66 -6.28
N TYR A 158 10.11 5.50 -5.36
CA TYR A 158 10.78 5.80 -4.10
C TYR A 158 9.76 5.73 -2.98
N SER A 159 10.18 5.38 -1.76
CA SER A 159 9.26 5.46 -0.62
C SER A 159 8.93 6.92 -0.33
N SER A 160 7.64 7.20 -0.24
CA SER A 160 7.09 8.50 0.18
C SER A 160 6.59 8.48 1.62
N GLY A 161 6.89 7.40 2.37
CA GLY A 161 6.49 7.20 3.76
C GLY A 161 5.51 6.03 3.94
N GLY A 162 5.68 5.29 5.04
CA GLY A 162 4.84 4.16 5.39
C GLY A 162 4.80 3.08 4.31
N SER A 163 3.60 2.61 3.97
CA SER A 163 3.33 1.63 2.90
C SER A 163 2.93 2.32 1.59
N LYS A 164 3.75 3.29 1.15
CA LYS A 164 3.56 4.01 -0.11
C LYS A 164 4.87 4.20 -0.86
N PHE A 165 4.79 3.98 -2.18
CA PHE A 165 5.86 4.34 -3.11
C PHE A 165 5.28 5.24 -4.21
N ASP A 166 5.98 6.32 -4.52
CA ASP A 166 5.62 7.22 -5.61
C ASP A 166 6.78 7.27 -6.61
N GLY A 167 6.45 7.39 -7.89
CA GLY A 167 7.40 7.23 -8.96
C GLY A 167 6.91 7.73 -10.30
N GLN A 168 7.73 7.43 -11.31
CA GLN A 168 7.37 7.63 -12.71
C GLN A 168 7.69 6.36 -13.50
N THR A 169 6.86 6.08 -14.49
CA THR A 169 7.12 5.06 -15.51
C THR A 169 8.23 5.56 -16.47
N SER A 170 8.78 4.66 -17.27
CA SER A 170 9.83 4.99 -18.24
C SER A 170 9.36 5.95 -19.35
N ASN A 171 8.05 6.05 -19.59
CA ASN A 171 7.44 7.02 -20.49
C ASN A 171 6.98 8.32 -19.77
N GLY A 172 7.41 8.54 -18.52
CA GLY A 172 7.16 9.77 -17.77
C GLY A 172 5.77 9.90 -17.15
N GLN A 173 4.96 8.84 -17.16
CA GLN A 173 3.65 8.86 -16.48
C GLN A 173 3.83 8.72 -14.96
N PRO A 174 3.08 9.48 -14.15
CA PRO A 174 3.11 9.31 -12.71
C PRO A 174 2.54 7.94 -12.32
N ILE A 175 3.23 7.25 -11.40
CA ILE A 175 2.81 5.97 -10.85
C ILE A 175 2.93 6.00 -9.33
N SER A 176 1.95 5.43 -8.64
CA SER A 176 1.99 5.26 -7.18
C SER A 176 1.58 3.85 -6.79
N LEU A 177 2.23 3.31 -5.77
CA LEU A 177 1.96 2.02 -5.15
C LEU A 177 1.54 2.28 -3.71
N THR A 178 0.40 1.73 -3.30
CA THR A 178 -0.14 1.84 -1.94
C THR A 178 -0.57 0.47 -1.45
N ARG A 179 -0.44 0.22 -0.15
CA ARG A 179 -0.95 -1.00 0.49
C ARG A 179 -2.00 -0.66 1.53
#